data_AF-A0A835P6H8-F1
#
_entry.id   AF-A0A835P6H8-F1
#
_cell.length_a   1.000
_cell.length_b   1.000
_cell.length_c   1.000
_cell.angle_alpha   90.00
_cell.angle_beta   90.00
_cell.angle_gamma   90.00
#
_symmetry.space_group_name_H-M   'P 1'
#
loop_
_entity.id
_entity.type
_entity.pdbx_description
1 polymer ?
#
loop_
_entity_poly.entity_id
_entity_poly.type
_entity_poly.pdbx_seq_one_letter_code
_entity_poly.pdbx_strand_id
1 'polypeptide(L)'
;MKSLGIDWFAAWFAALLSTLSLHSSGSSSPNTKMEYDILNTLRDMPIIPLSDGSYGSISDGPIWLPCDMWNIGSKGEYCPEDFPCIYNKLKMVNPHLFSVAKRNPYSKEEIKADIVMQMLLKIGAQQLSAHEVIRSHVLVGLTEKNSAEDRELMVEYLSFIMLHIQFDCVRCQSERTEIILELQKKPVLLTNRGYSCPLTEPVHFGKEYGNPLDIAMLLDVVDVSWVVVDPCYLKHPVTQLVPSGLLKWRDWESPELVHLLSIFSSKGYRAKCMFLLEVLDKLWDDVYHSQAISLIISKSDGTKKPIVSSFMKCIQKFSWIPSTLDKELHQPESVFYDCEQVQSILGIKGPYACPQVNSKLLVKDIGFKVEVSIDDAVEVLRQWRVSGSPFVGWLSSLLNPHDNYMKEDEFSFL
;
A
#
# COMPACT_ATOMS: atom_id res chain seq x y z
N MET A 1 57.12 2.57 -3.57
CA MET A 1 56.71 3.96 -3.26
C MET A 1 55.92 3.93 -1.97
N LYS A 2 56.08 4.90 -1.05
CA LYS A 2 55.21 5.00 0.14
C LYS A 2 53.84 5.52 -0.31
N SER A 3 52.75 4.90 0.16
CA SER A 3 51.39 5.40 -0.06
C SER A 3 51.24 6.76 0.61
N LEU A 4 50.80 7.77 -0.13
CA LEU A 4 50.67 9.15 0.37
C LEU A 4 49.57 9.32 1.43
N GLY A 5 48.61 8.38 1.48
CA GLY A 5 47.58 8.28 2.53
C GLY A 5 46.41 9.25 2.34
N ILE A 6 45.36 9.07 3.15
CA ILE A 6 44.12 9.86 3.07
C ILE A 6 44.34 11.35 3.42
N ASP A 7 45.33 11.64 4.27
CA ASP A 7 45.73 13.00 4.61
C ASP A 7 46.22 13.76 3.37
N TRP A 8 46.97 13.11 2.49
CA TRP A 8 47.41 13.76 1.25
C TRP A 8 46.23 14.12 0.36
N PHE A 9 45.23 13.25 0.24
CA PHE A 9 44.02 13.53 -0.54
C PHE A 9 43.26 14.73 0.02
N ALA A 10 43.09 14.84 1.34
CA ALA A 10 42.44 15.99 1.95
C ALA A 10 43.18 17.30 1.65
N ALA A 11 44.52 17.30 1.73
CA ALA A 11 45.35 18.46 1.37
C ALA A 11 45.24 18.80 -0.12
N TRP A 12 45.21 17.79 -0.98
CA TRP A 12 45.10 17.96 -2.42
C TRP A 12 43.75 18.55 -2.83
N PHE A 13 42.63 18.05 -2.27
CA PHE A 13 41.30 18.62 -2.52
C PHE A 13 41.20 20.06 -2.01
N ALA A 14 41.76 20.36 -0.85
CA ALA A 14 41.76 21.71 -0.31
C ALA A 14 42.55 22.69 -1.20
N ALA A 15 43.76 22.30 -1.62
CA ALA A 15 44.59 23.10 -2.52
C ALA A 15 43.91 23.31 -3.88
N LEU A 16 43.30 22.26 -4.43
CA LEU A 16 42.59 22.32 -5.69
C LEU A 16 41.42 23.32 -5.62
N LEU A 17 40.59 23.26 -4.57
CA LEU A 17 39.50 24.21 -4.39
C LEU A 17 40.02 25.65 -4.33
N SER A 18 41.07 25.91 -3.56
CA SER A 18 41.68 27.24 -3.48
C SER A 18 42.13 27.74 -4.85
N THR A 19 42.82 26.90 -5.64
CA THR A 19 43.25 27.29 -6.99
C THR A 19 42.07 27.61 -7.91
N LEU A 20 41.02 26.78 -7.91
CA LEU A 20 39.84 27.02 -8.73
C LEU A 20 39.10 28.31 -8.31
N SER A 21 39.00 28.59 -7.01
CA SER A 21 38.39 29.82 -6.50
C SER A 21 39.18 31.08 -6.87
N LEU A 22 40.52 31.04 -6.84
CA LEU A 22 41.39 32.15 -7.26
C LEU A 22 41.21 32.54 -8.74
N HIS A 23 40.93 31.56 -9.61
CA HIS A 23 40.70 31.79 -11.03
C HIS A 23 39.28 32.29 -11.37
N SER A 24 38.34 32.21 -10.44
CA SER A 24 36.94 32.62 -10.63
C SER A 24 36.70 34.13 -10.42
N SER A 25 37.58 34.81 -9.68
CA SER A 25 37.42 36.23 -9.32
C SER A 25 37.96 37.24 -10.35
N GLY A 26 38.54 36.77 -11.47
CA GLY A 26 39.11 37.62 -12.52
C GLY A 26 38.51 37.35 -13.89
N SER A 27 37.65 38.26 -14.36
CA SER A 27 37.19 38.50 -15.75
C SER A 27 37.17 37.33 -16.78
N SER A 28 35.94 36.94 -17.16
CA SER A 28 35.46 36.38 -18.45
C SER A 28 35.92 34.99 -18.97
N SER A 29 34.92 34.30 -19.56
CA SER A 29 34.84 33.20 -20.56
C SER A 29 35.87 32.03 -20.61
N PRO A 30 37.18 32.21 -20.93
CA PRO A 30 38.11 31.08 -21.03
C PRO A 30 38.34 30.31 -19.73
N ASN A 31 38.33 30.98 -18.56
CA ASN A 31 38.62 30.33 -17.28
C ASN A 31 37.51 29.37 -16.83
N THR A 32 36.25 29.66 -17.18
CA THR A 32 35.11 28.79 -16.83
C THR A 32 35.11 27.50 -17.64
N LYS A 33 35.59 27.54 -18.89
CA LYS A 33 35.75 26.34 -19.73
C LYS A 33 36.85 25.43 -19.19
N MET A 34 37.99 26.01 -18.80
CA MET A 34 39.10 25.23 -18.22
C MET A 34 38.72 24.59 -16.88
N GLU A 35 38.01 25.31 -16.01
CA GLU A 35 37.47 24.75 -14.77
C GLU A 35 36.51 23.59 -15.04
N TYR A 36 35.61 23.74 -16.02
CA TYR A 36 34.68 22.68 -16.42
C TYR A 36 35.39 21.44 -16.97
N ASP A 37 36.40 21.62 -17.82
CA ASP A 37 37.19 20.52 -18.40
C ASP A 37 37.96 19.75 -17.31
N ILE A 38 38.52 20.47 -16.32
CA ILE A 38 39.17 19.85 -15.15
C ILE A 38 38.14 19.06 -14.33
N LEU A 39 37.00 19.67 -13.98
CA LEU A 39 35.97 18.99 -13.18
C LEU A 39 35.42 17.75 -13.89
N ASN A 40 35.23 17.79 -15.21
CA ASN A 40 34.82 16.60 -15.97
C ASN A 40 35.88 15.50 -15.93
N THR A 41 37.16 15.85 -16.10
CA THR A 41 38.25 14.88 -15.97
C THR A 41 38.25 14.24 -14.58
N LEU A 42 38.04 15.03 -13.52
CA LEU A 42 37.98 14.53 -12.14
C LEU A 42 36.75 13.65 -11.87
N ARG A 43 35.63 13.91 -12.55
CA ARG A 43 34.42 13.08 -12.45
C ARG A 43 34.64 11.68 -12.99
N ASP A 44 35.44 11.55 -14.05
CA ASP A 44 35.74 10.28 -14.71
C ASP A 44 36.81 9.45 -13.99
N MET A 45 37.67 10.09 -13.18
CA MET A 45 38.77 9.41 -12.50
C MET A 45 38.34 8.81 -11.15
N PRO A 46 38.76 7.56 -10.83
CA PRO A 46 38.53 6.94 -9.53
C PRO A 46 39.49 7.50 -8.48
N ILE A 47 39.24 8.71 -7.99
CA ILE A 47 40.11 9.43 -7.06
C ILE A 47 39.50 9.67 -5.69
N ILE A 48 38.19 9.43 -5.52
CA ILE A 48 37.49 9.72 -4.27
C ILE A 48 37.65 8.52 -3.34
N PRO A 49 38.32 8.65 -2.17
CA PRO A 49 38.47 7.54 -1.23
C PRO A 49 37.11 7.16 -0.64
N LEU A 50 36.76 5.89 -0.76
CA LEU A 50 35.50 5.34 -0.26
C LEU A 50 35.69 4.64 1.09
N SER A 51 34.58 4.42 1.80
CA SER A 51 34.56 3.82 3.13
C SER A 51 34.93 2.33 3.12
N ASP A 52 34.74 1.64 2.00
CA ASP A 52 35.18 0.26 1.77
C ASP A 52 36.69 0.13 1.50
N GLY A 53 37.42 1.27 1.47
CA GLY A 53 38.85 1.33 1.19
C GLY A 53 39.21 1.39 -0.30
N SER A 54 38.22 1.35 -1.19
CA SER A 54 38.41 1.53 -2.64
C SER A 54 38.41 3.02 -3.03
N TYR A 55 38.58 3.29 -4.33
CA TYR A 55 38.47 4.62 -4.89
C TYR A 55 37.33 4.67 -5.90
N GLY A 56 36.45 5.67 -5.76
CA GLY A 56 35.28 5.87 -6.59
C GLY A 56 35.45 7.00 -7.60
N SER A 57 34.80 6.82 -8.75
CA SER A 57 34.58 7.83 -9.78
C SER A 57 33.11 8.27 -9.78
N ILE A 58 32.83 9.54 -10.05
CA ILE A 58 31.45 10.06 -10.12
C ILE A 58 30.73 9.50 -11.34
N SER A 59 31.48 9.23 -12.42
CA SER A 59 30.93 8.66 -13.66
C SER A 59 30.44 7.22 -13.48
N ASP A 60 30.90 6.52 -12.45
CA ASP A 60 30.47 5.15 -12.10
C ASP A 60 29.21 5.13 -11.20
N GLY A 61 28.59 6.28 -10.91
CA GLY A 61 27.38 6.40 -10.10
C GLY A 61 27.52 7.34 -8.90
N PRO A 62 26.43 7.54 -8.13
CA PRO A 62 26.40 8.50 -7.04
C PRO A 62 27.38 8.13 -5.92
N ILE A 63 28.16 9.11 -5.47
CA ILE A 63 29.05 9.02 -4.31
C ILE A 63 28.54 9.97 -3.24
N TRP A 64 28.40 9.46 -2.02
CA TRP A 64 27.67 10.10 -0.93
C TRP A 64 28.61 10.60 0.16
N LEU A 65 28.37 11.82 0.64
CA LEU A 65 29.07 12.37 1.80
C LEU A 65 28.48 11.83 3.12
N PRO A 66 29.30 11.57 4.15
CA PRO A 66 28.80 11.13 5.47
C PRO A 66 27.80 12.13 6.09
N CYS A 67 26.72 11.60 6.68
CA CYS A 67 25.57 12.37 7.18
C CYS A 67 25.93 13.32 8.36
N ASP A 68 26.90 12.92 9.19
CA ASP A 68 27.04 13.42 10.56
C ASP A 68 27.78 14.75 10.69
N MET A 69 28.19 15.37 9.59
CA MET A 69 29.07 16.54 9.67
C MET A 69 28.34 17.86 9.94
N TRP A 70 27.06 17.98 9.55
CA TRP A 70 26.28 19.22 9.67
C TRP A 70 24.97 19.10 10.49
N ASN A 71 24.47 17.88 10.72
CA ASN A 71 23.22 17.67 11.47
C ASN A 71 23.46 17.36 12.96
N ILE A 72 24.09 18.30 13.67
CA ILE A 72 24.07 18.30 15.15
C ILE A 72 22.73 18.93 15.57
N GLY A 73 21.64 18.15 15.56
CA GLY A 73 20.36 18.64 16.08
C GLY A 73 19.13 17.78 15.77
N SER A 74 19.11 17.09 14.63
CA SER A 74 18.08 16.11 14.31
C SER A 74 18.63 14.71 14.62
N LYS A 75 18.12 14.05 15.65
CA LYS A 75 18.14 12.58 15.65
C LYS A 75 17.56 12.15 14.30
N GLY A 76 18.37 11.55 13.44
CA GLY A 76 17.91 11.11 12.12
C GLY A 76 16.72 10.18 12.29
N GLU A 77 15.63 10.47 11.60
CA GLU A 77 14.44 9.61 11.53
C GLU A 77 14.73 8.26 10.83
N TYR A 78 15.92 8.12 10.24
CA TYR A 78 16.42 6.94 9.56
C TYR A 78 17.77 6.56 10.19
N CYS A 79 17.83 5.40 10.83
CA CYS A 79 19.09 4.83 11.29
C CYS A 79 19.65 3.97 10.14
N PRO A 80 20.90 4.19 9.68
CA PRO A 80 21.55 3.30 8.71
C PRO A 80 21.51 1.82 9.12
N GLU A 81 21.45 1.56 10.43
CA GLU A 81 21.30 0.25 11.05
C GLU A 81 19.95 -0.42 10.74
N ASP A 82 18.90 0.35 10.43
CA ASP A 82 17.57 -0.16 10.08
C ASP A 82 17.46 -0.58 8.61
N PHE A 83 18.41 -0.18 7.75
CA PHE A 83 18.45 -0.48 6.32
C PHE A 83 19.84 -0.94 5.83
N PRO A 84 20.42 -1.98 6.44
CA PRO A 84 21.79 -2.40 6.17
C PRO A 84 22.04 -2.77 4.70
N CYS A 85 21.08 -3.39 3.99
CA CYS A 85 21.28 -3.78 2.60
C CYS A 85 21.42 -2.56 1.69
N ILE A 86 20.61 -1.51 1.90
CA ILE A 86 20.73 -0.24 1.16
C ILE A 86 22.07 0.42 1.46
N TYR A 87 22.36 0.67 2.74
CA TYR A 87 23.54 1.46 3.12
C TYR A 87 24.87 0.75 2.78
N ASN A 88 24.90 -0.59 2.77
CA ASN A 88 26.07 -1.35 2.32
C ASN A 88 26.33 -1.22 0.81
N LYS A 89 25.32 -0.88 0.00
CA LYS A 89 25.47 -0.67 -1.45
C LYS A 89 25.79 0.78 -1.83
N LEU A 90 25.71 1.73 -0.89
CA LEU A 90 26.03 3.13 -1.14
C LEU A 90 27.55 3.34 -1.17
N LYS A 91 28.04 4.01 -2.22
CA LYS A 91 29.44 4.46 -2.30
C LYS A 91 29.66 5.67 -1.40
N MET A 92 29.95 5.43 -0.12
CA MET A 92 30.17 6.47 0.89
C MET A 92 31.62 6.98 0.87
N VAL A 93 31.83 8.29 0.84
CA VAL A 93 33.16 8.90 1.03
C VAL A 93 33.71 8.51 2.40
N ASN A 94 34.99 8.15 2.43
CA ASN A 94 35.67 7.74 3.66
C ASN A 94 35.64 8.87 4.72
N PRO A 95 35.02 8.67 5.90
CA PRO A 95 34.90 9.72 6.91
C PRO A 95 36.23 10.27 7.40
N HIS A 96 37.31 9.47 7.34
CA HIS A 96 38.63 9.92 7.75
C HIS A 96 39.16 11.08 6.91
N LEU A 97 38.67 11.25 5.67
CA LEU A 97 39.00 12.39 4.82
C LEU A 97 38.64 13.74 5.44
N PHE A 98 37.67 13.76 6.36
CA PHE A 98 37.21 14.95 7.07
C PHE A 98 37.81 15.09 8.47
N SER A 99 38.41 14.02 9.01
CA SER A 99 38.99 13.97 10.35
C SER A 99 40.36 14.67 10.49
N VAL A 100 40.78 15.44 9.50
CA VAL A 100 42.11 16.04 9.37
C VAL A 100 42.26 17.28 10.25
N ALA A 101 42.03 17.12 11.55
CA ALA A 101 42.20 18.17 12.52
C ALA A 101 43.65 18.18 13.04
N LYS A 102 44.34 19.31 12.81
CA LYS A 102 45.50 19.86 13.57
C LYS A 102 46.90 19.81 12.95
N ARG A 103 47.30 18.85 12.11
CA ARG A 103 48.55 18.98 11.33
C ARG A 103 48.62 17.99 10.18
N ASN A 104 48.13 18.39 9.02
CA ASN A 104 48.35 17.62 7.81
C ASN A 104 49.83 17.77 7.39
N PRO A 105 50.62 16.70 7.24
CA PRO A 105 52.03 16.81 6.87
C PRO A 105 52.26 17.43 5.48
N TYR A 106 51.20 17.52 4.67
CA TYR A 106 51.23 18.06 3.31
C TYR A 106 50.67 19.49 3.21
N SER A 107 50.18 20.08 4.30
CA SER A 107 49.68 21.47 4.32
C SER A 107 50.29 22.26 5.47
N LYS A 108 50.65 23.53 5.21
CA LYS A 108 51.11 24.46 6.25
C LYS A 108 49.94 25.04 7.07
N GLU A 109 48.74 25.02 6.51
CA GLU A 109 47.51 25.56 7.09
C GLU A 109 46.58 24.44 7.53
N GLU A 110 45.73 24.73 8.52
CA GLU A 110 44.70 23.81 8.99
C GLU A 110 43.64 23.62 7.89
N ILE A 111 43.42 22.36 7.49
CA ILE A 111 42.39 22.02 6.50
C ILE A 111 41.09 21.79 7.26
N LYS A 112 40.12 22.67 7.05
CA LYS A 112 38.80 22.49 7.61
C LYS A 112 37.99 21.50 6.75
N ALA A 113 37.18 20.67 7.40
CA ALA A 113 36.36 19.65 6.74
C ALA A 113 35.39 20.23 5.69
N ASP A 114 34.88 21.45 5.91
CA ASP A 114 33.99 22.14 4.99
C ASP A 114 34.65 22.45 3.64
N ILE A 115 35.96 22.72 3.62
CA ILE A 115 36.72 22.97 2.38
C ILE A 115 36.77 21.71 1.53
N VAL A 116 37.11 20.57 2.14
CA VAL A 116 37.17 19.29 1.45
C VAL A 116 35.79 18.89 0.93
N MET A 117 34.77 19.06 1.75
CA MET A 117 33.39 18.76 1.36
C MET A 117 32.90 19.65 0.21
N GLN A 118 33.19 20.96 0.23
CA GLN A 118 32.85 21.86 -0.86
C GLN A 118 33.50 21.41 -2.18
N MET A 119 34.76 20.96 -2.15
CA MET A 119 35.41 20.45 -3.35
C MET A 119 34.72 19.17 -3.85
N LEU A 120 34.40 18.23 -2.98
CA LEU A 120 33.71 16.98 -3.35
C LEU A 120 32.32 17.26 -3.94
N LEU A 121 31.55 18.18 -3.35
CA LEU A 121 30.28 18.64 -3.89
C LEU A 121 30.46 19.26 -5.29
N LYS A 122 31.54 20.03 -5.49
CA LYS A 122 31.86 20.67 -6.78
C LYS A 122 32.24 19.65 -7.86
N ILE A 123 32.94 18.59 -7.49
CA ILE A 123 33.25 17.46 -8.38
C ILE A 123 31.95 16.69 -8.73
N GLY A 124 31.01 16.58 -7.79
CA GLY A 124 29.69 15.99 -8.04
C GLY A 124 29.24 14.95 -7.01
N ALA A 125 29.95 14.82 -5.88
CA ALA A 125 29.45 14.04 -4.76
C ALA A 125 28.14 14.64 -4.22
N GLN A 126 27.28 13.81 -3.66
CA GLN A 126 25.94 14.19 -3.20
C GLN A 126 25.88 14.21 -1.67
N GLN A 127 25.08 15.13 -1.12
CA GLN A 127 24.71 15.05 0.28
C GLN A 127 23.77 13.87 0.49
N LEU A 128 24.05 13.08 1.53
CA LEU A 128 23.19 11.96 1.89
C LEU A 128 21.86 12.48 2.41
N SER A 129 20.78 12.18 1.70
CA SER A 129 19.42 12.39 2.17
C SER A 129 18.54 11.22 1.72
N ALA A 130 17.56 10.84 2.53
CA ALA A 130 16.67 9.72 2.19
C ALA A 130 15.98 9.92 0.83
N HIS A 131 15.55 11.15 0.52
CA HIS A 131 14.94 11.48 -0.77
C HIS A 131 15.90 11.25 -1.95
N GLU A 132 17.14 11.71 -1.84
CA GLU A 132 18.13 11.50 -2.90
C GLU A 132 18.55 10.04 -3.02
N VAL A 133 18.63 9.29 -1.91
CA VAL A 133 18.87 7.85 -1.93
C VAL A 133 17.75 7.14 -2.69
N ILE A 134 16.48 7.52 -2.48
CA ILE A 134 15.36 6.99 -3.25
C ILE A 134 15.55 7.24 -4.75
N ARG A 135 15.84 8.49 -5.12
CA ARG A 135 15.91 8.90 -6.53
C ARG A 135 17.12 8.28 -7.26
N SER A 136 18.29 8.42 -6.68
CA SER A 136 19.58 8.16 -7.34
C SER A 136 20.09 6.74 -7.13
N HIS A 137 19.55 6.01 -6.15
CA HIS A 137 19.96 4.63 -5.87
C HIS A 137 18.80 3.65 -5.96
N VAL A 138 17.74 3.82 -5.15
CA VAL A 138 16.66 2.84 -5.04
C VAL A 138 15.89 2.72 -6.37
N LEU A 139 15.35 3.82 -6.89
CA LEU A 139 14.56 3.80 -8.13
C LEU A 139 15.37 3.33 -9.34
N VAL A 140 16.67 3.65 -9.38
CA VAL A 140 17.60 3.17 -10.41
C VAL A 140 17.82 1.67 -10.28
N GLY A 141 18.11 1.18 -9.06
CA GLY A 141 18.29 -0.25 -8.79
C GLY A 141 17.04 -1.09 -9.08
N LEU A 142 15.84 -0.50 -8.95
CA LEU A 142 14.59 -1.14 -9.35
C LEU A 142 14.39 -1.23 -10.88
N THR A 143 15.10 -0.43 -11.68
CA THR A 143 15.06 -0.50 -13.16
C THR A 143 16.05 -1.49 -13.76
N GLU A 144 17.13 -1.78 -13.06
CA GLU A 144 18.16 -2.72 -13.52
C GLU A 144 17.65 -4.16 -13.33
N LYS A 145 17.67 -4.96 -14.41
CA LYS A 145 17.10 -6.32 -14.49
C LYS A 145 17.69 -7.37 -13.53
N ASN A 146 18.60 -6.99 -12.63
CA ASN A 146 19.35 -7.90 -11.76
C ASN A 146 18.83 -7.93 -10.30
N SER A 147 17.71 -7.27 -10.01
CA SER A 147 17.18 -7.13 -8.64
C SER A 147 16.43 -8.36 -8.11
N ALA A 148 16.24 -9.40 -8.93
CA ALA A 148 15.53 -10.63 -8.52
C ALA A 148 16.35 -11.55 -7.60
N GLU A 149 17.66 -11.33 -7.43
CA GLU A 149 18.52 -12.23 -6.64
C GLU A 149 18.59 -11.86 -5.15
N ASP A 150 18.31 -10.61 -4.76
CA ASP A 150 18.43 -10.15 -3.38
C ASP A 150 17.07 -9.73 -2.80
N ARG A 151 16.36 -10.75 -2.29
CA ARG A 151 15.04 -10.59 -1.65
C ARG A 151 15.07 -9.56 -0.52
N GLU A 152 16.13 -9.54 0.28
CA GLU A 152 16.25 -8.67 1.46
C GLU A 152 16.40 -7.22 1.03
N LEU A 153 17.25 -6.95 0.04
CA LEU A 153 17.39 -5.61 -0.53
C LEU A 153 16.09 -5.09 -1.16
N MET A 154 15.34 -5.92 -1.87
CA MET A 154 14.07 -5.51 -2.47
C MET A 154 13.02 -5.16 -1.41
N VAL A 155 13.01 -5.92 -0.30
CA VAL A 155 12.16 -5.62 0.85
C VAL A 155 12.59 -4.31 1.50
N GLU A 156 13.89 -4.06 1.66
CA GLU A 156 14.40 -2.78 2.19
C GLU A 156 14.08 -1.61 1.26
N TYR A 157 14.27 -1.74 -0.06
CA TYR A 157 13.96 -0.69 -1.03
C TYR A 157 12.51 -0.20 -0.93
N LEU A 158 11.56 -1.13 -0.91
CA LEU A 158 10.16 -0.77 -0.75
C LEU A 158 9.86 -0.24 0.65
N SER A 159 10.39 -0.87 1.70
CA SER A 159 10.22 -0.39 3.08
C SER A 159 10.74 1.04 3.25
N PHE A 160 11.88 1.36 2.64
CA PHE A 160 12.53 2.67 2.68
C PHE A 160 11.69 3.75 1.99
N ILE A 161 11.19 3.47 0.78
CA ILE A 161 10.30 4.39 0.06
C ILE A 161 8.99 4.58 0.84
N MET A 162 8.37 3.49 1.28
CA MET A 162 7.08 3.54 1.96
C MET A 162 7.16 4.25 3.30
N LEU A 163 8.27 4.12 4.02
CA LEU A 163 8.56 4.89 5.21
C LEU A 163 8.75 6.37 4.87
N HIS A 164 9.64 6.69 3.93
CA HIS A 164 10.00 8.08 3.64
C HIS A 164 8.82 8.92 3.15
N ILE A 165 7.95 8.33 2.35
CA ILE A 165 6.72 8.97 1.83
C ILE A 165 5.71 9.32 2.95
N GLN A 166 5.85 8.77 4.15
CA GLN A 166 5.01 9.09 5.30
C GLN A 166 5.51 10.29 6.11
N PHE A 167 6.77 10.69 5.93
CA PHE A 167 7.35 11.85 6.61
C PHE A 167 7.11 13.16 5.84
N ASP A 168 7.28 14.29 6.52
CA ASP A 168 7.11 15.64 5.97
C ASP A 168 8.31 16.08 5.09
N CYS A 169 8.64 15.27 4.09
CA CYS A 169 9.64 15.61 3.09
C CYS A 169 9.02 16.50 1.99
N VAL A 170 9.42 17.77 1.95
CA VAL A 170 8.92 18.78 0.99
C VAL A 170 9.05 18.32 -0.46
N ARG A 171 10.13 17.61 -0.80
CA ARG A 171 10.35 17.08 -2.15
C ARG A 171 9.42 15.90 -2.47
N CYS A 172 9.22 14.99 -1.52
CA CYS A 172 8.25 13.91 -1.67
C CYS A 172 6.83 14.44 -1.83
N GLN A 173 6.46 15.56 -1.19
CA GLN A 173 5.10 16.12 -1.35
C GLN A 173 4.78 16.43 -2.82
N SER A 174 5.75 16.91 -3.60
CA SER A 174 5.59 17.14 -5.04
C SER A 174 5.79 15.88 -5.89
N GLU A 175 6.74 15.00 -5.53
CA GLU A 175 7.15 13.85 -6.37
C GLU A 175 6.40 12.54 -6.04
N ARG A 176 5.61 12.50 -4.96
CA ARG A 176 4.95 11.28 -4.45
C ARG A 176 4.18 10.53 -5.53
N THR A 177 3.37 11.23 -6.32
CA THR A 177 2.54 10.59 -7.35
C THR A 177 3.42 9.93 -8.42
N GLU A 178 4.49 10.59 -8.84
CA GLU A 178 5.44 10.05 -9.82
C GLU A 178 6.17 8.81 -9.28
N ILE A 179 6.68 8.89 -8.03
CA ILE A 179 7.35 7.77 -7.36
C ILE A 179 6.41 6.55 -7.26
N ILE A 180 5.16 6.77 -6.81
CA ILE A 180 4.17 5.68 -6.70
C ILE A 180 3.84 5.09 -8.06
N LEU A 181 3.64 5.91 -9.09
CA LEU A 181 3.37 5.43 -10.45
C LEU A 181 4.54 4.62 -11.01
N GLU A 182 5.78 5.01 -10.73
CA GLU A 182 6.97 4.25 -11.14
C GLU A 182 7.07 2.90 -10.44
N LEU A 183 6.70 2.80 -9.16
CA LEU A 183 6.62 1.53 -8.44
C LEU A 183 5.50 0.64 -9.01
N GLN A 184 4.34 1.22 -9.30
CA GLN A 184 3.18 0.47 -9.81
C GLN A 184 3.44 -0.17 -11.17
N LYS A 185 4.30 0.43 -12.01
CA LYS A 185 4.64 -0.08 -13.35
C LYS A 185 5.65 -1.24 -13.34
N LYS A 186 6.25 -1.57 -12.19
CA LYS A 186 7.39 -2.49 -12.09
C LYS A 186 7.05 -3.70 -11.19
N PRO A 187 7.62 -4.89 -11.46
CA PRO A 187 7.44 -6.07 -10.62
C PRO A 187 8.32 -5.96 -9.36
N VAL A 188 7.95 -5.07 -8.45
CA VAL A 188 8.75 -4.75 -7.24
C VAL A 188 8.10 -5.26 -5.96
N LEU A 189 6.79 -5.47 -5.98
CA LEU A 189 6.02 -5.87 -4.81
C LEU A 189 6.06 -7.39 -4.67
N LEU A 190 6.64 -7.89 -3.58
CA LEU A 190 6.67 -9.32 -3.28
C LEU A 190 5.29 -9.78 -2.81
N THR A 191 4.80 -10.85 -3.43
CA THR A 191 3.50 -11.45 -3.16
C THR A 191 3.64 -12.95 -2.97
N ASN A 192 2.54 -13.61 -2.59
CA ASN A 192 2.43 -15.06 -2.56
C ASN A 192 2.70 -15.76 -3.91
N ARG A 193 2.79 -15.02 -5.03
CA ARG A 193 3.11 -15.55 -6.37
C ARG A 193 4.45 -15.05 -6.91
N GLY A 194 5.29 -14.48 -6.06
CA GLY A 194 6.55 -13.84 -6.45
C GLY A 194 6.38 -12.33 -6.64
N TYR A 195 7.27 -11.72 -7.41
CA TYR A 195 7.23 -10.28 -7.63
C TYR A 195 6.13 -9.91 -8.63
N SER A 196 5.21 -9.06 -8.18
CA SER A 196 4.04 -8.61 -8.93
C SER A 196 4.12 -7.11 -9.23
N CYS A 197 3.48 -6.74 -10.34
CA CYS A 197 3.35 -5.36 -10.80
C CYS A 197 1.91 -4.88 -10.49
N PRO A 198 1.72 -3.96 -9.54
CA PRO A 198 0.38 -3.53 -9.11
C PRO A 198 -0.48 -2.91 -10.21
N LEU A 199 0.14 -2.43 -11.31
CA LEU A 199 -0.60 -1.90 -12.46
C LEU A 199 -1.14 -3.00 -13.39
N THR A 200 -0.50 -4.17 -13.42
CA THR A 200 -0.90 -5.27 -14.32
C THR A 200 -1.87 -6.25 -13.68
N GLU A 201 -1.77 -6.44 -12.36
CA GLU A 201 -2.66 -7.30 -11.61
C GLU A 201 -3.04 -6.66 -10.26
N PRO A 202 -4.30 -6.78 -9.82
CA PRO A 202 -4.69 -6.35 -8.48
C PRO A 202 -3.91 -7.10 -7.40
N VAL A 203 -3.37 -6.37 -6.44
CA VAL A 203 -2.67 -6.93 -5.27
C VAL A 203 -3.38 -6.50 -3.99
N HIS A 204 -3.58 -7.44 -3.08
CA HIS A 204 -4.41 -7.25 -1.90
C HIS A 204 -3.62 -7.46 -0.61
N PHE A 205 -4.10 -6.84 0.48
CA PHE A 205 -3.55 -7.09 1.82
C PHE A 205 -4.15 -8.36 2.42
N GLY A 206 -3.28 -9.22 2.93
CA GLY A 206 -3.65 -10.49 3.57
C GLY A 206 -4.11 -10.33 5.02
N LYS A 207 -4.45 -11.45 5.65
CA LYS A 207 -4.87 -11.51 7.06
C LYS A 207 -3.81 -10.96 8.01
N GLU A 208 -2.54 -11.19 7.69
CA GLU A 208 -1.37 -10.72 8.43
C GLU A 208 -1.30 -9.18 8.49
N TYR A 209 -1.81 -8.52 7.45
CA TYR A 209 -1.89 -7.06 7.37
C TYR A 209 -3.14 -6.48 8.05
N GLY A 210 -3.84 -7.28 8.85
CA GLY A 210 -5.06 -6.88 9.54
C GLY A 210 -6.30 -6.86 8.64
N ASN A 211 -6.25 -7.48 7.45
CA ASN A 211 -7.46 -7.72 6.68
C ASN A 211 -8.35 -8.71 7.48
N PRO A 212 -9.54 -8.30 7.95
CA PRO A 212 -10.41 -9.16 8.74
C PRO A 212 -11.01 -10.31 7.92
N LEU A 213 -10.88 -10.25 6.59
CA LEU A 213 -11.49 -11.18 5.65
C LEU A 213 -10.57 -12.35 5.36
N ASP A 214 -11.03 -13.56 5.66
CA ASP A 214 -10.43 -14.77 5.12
C ASP A 214 -10.92 -15.00 3.69
N ILE A 215 -10.25 -14.34 2.74
CA ILE A 215 -10.65 -14.38 1.32
C ILE A 215 -10.54 -15.80 0.73
N ALA A 216 -9.73 -16.70 1.32
CA ALA A 216 -9.64 -18.08 0.83
C ALA A 216 -11.01 -18.78 0.86
N MET A 217 -11.84 -18.49 1.87
CA MET A 217 -13.21 -19.01 1.97
C MET A 217 -14.11 -18.56 0.81
N LEU A 218 -13.90 -17.35 0.28
CA LEU A 218 -14.64 -16.83 -0.86
C LEU A 218 -14.14 -17.39 -2.20
N LEU A 219 -12.87 -17.76 -2.32
CA LEU A 219 -12.23 -18.02 -3.61
C LEU A 219 -11.98 -19.48 -3.97
N ASP A 220 -12.12 -20.43 -3.05
CA ASP A 220 -11.85 -21.88 -3.26
C ASP A 220 -12.57 -22.54 -4.48
N VAL A 221 -13.53 -21.86 -5.10
CA VAL A 221 -14.33 -22.39 -6.22
C VAL A 221 -14.42 -21.40 -7.40
N VAL A 222 -13.57 -20.37 -7.38
CA VAL A 222 -13.51 -19.34 -8.42
C VAL A 222 -12.07 -19.24 -8.91
N ASP A 223 -11.87 -19.34 -10.22
CA ASP A 223 -10.58 -19.08 -10.86
C ASP A 223 -10.28 -17.57 -10.91
N VAL A 224 -10.25 -16.94 -9.73
CA VAL A 224 -9.86 -15.55 -9.55
C VAL A 224 -8.47 -15.54 -8.95
N SER A 225 -7.53 -14.95 -9.67
CA SER A 225 -6.17 -14.72 -9.20
C SER A 225 -6.19 -13.73 -8.05
N TRP A 226 -6.14 -14.23 -6.81
CA TRP A 226 -6.01 -13.39 -5.62
C TRP A 226 -4.56 -13.32 -5.18
N VAL A 227 -3.92 -12.23 -5.58
CA VAL A 227 -2.52 -11.97 -5.28
C VAL A 227 -2.45 -11.17 -3.99
N VAL A 228 -1.68 -11.66 -3.02
CA VAL A 228 -1.61 -11.10 -1.67
C VAL A 228 -0.19 -10.68 -1.36
N VAL A 229 -0.01 -9.49 -0.79
CA VAL A 229 1.29 -8.97 -0.35
C VAL A 229 1.94 -9.94 0.65
N ASP A 230 3.22 -10.28 0.44
CA ASP A 230 3.98 -11.16 1.33
C ASP A 230 4.18 -10.50 2.69
N PRO A 231 3.98 -11.20 3.82
CA PRO A 231 4.10 -10.64 5.16
C PRO A 231 5.54 -10.22 5.54
N CYS A 232 6.55 -10.42 4.69
CA CYS A 232 7.92 -10.00 4.93
C CYS A 232 8.05 -8.50 5.28
N TYR A 233 7.22 -7.64 4.68
CA TYR A 233 7.27 -6.20 4.98
C TYR A 233 6.81 -5.90 6.41
N LEU A 234 5.99 -6.75 7.04
CA LEU A 234 5.60 -6.60 8.44
C LEU A 234 6.72 -6.95 9.43
N LYS A 235 7.68 -7.77 8.99
CA LYS A 235 8.82 -8.21 9.81
C LYS A 235 9.95 -7.18 9.84
N HIS A 236 9.91 -6.18 8.96
CA HIS A 236 10.94 -5.15 8.88
C HIS A 236 10.89 -4.24 10.14
N PRO A 237 12.03 -3.90 10.78
CA PRO A 237 12.07 -3.12 12.03
C PRO A 237 11.24 -1.83 11.97
N VAL A 238 11.33 -1.13 10.85
CA VAL A 238 10.61 0.12 10.57
C VAL A 238 9.08 0.00 10.61
N THR A 239 8.51 -1.17 10.34
CA THR A 239 7.05 -1.32 10.35
C THR A 239 6.46 -1.19 11.75
N GLN A 240 7.27 -1.35 12.80
CA GLN A 240 6.89 -1.09 14.19
C GLN A 240 6.89 0.42 14.54
N LEU A 241 7.51 1.26 13.70
CA LEU A 241 7.64 2.70 13.92
C LEU A 241 6.50 3.51 13.32
N VAL A 242 5.55 2.89 12.61
CA VAL A 242 4.44 3.57 11.94
C VAL A 242 3.14 3.32 12.72
N PRO A 243 2.67 4.27 13.57
CA PRO A 243 1.35 4.19 14.14
C PRO A 243 0.32 4.52 13.04
N SER A 244 -0.65 3.64 12.82
CA SER A 244 -1.89 3.96 12.10
C SER A 244 -1.78 4.26 10.59
N GLY A 245 -0.81 3.66 9.87
CA GLY A 245 -0.66 3.80 8.41
C GLY A 245 -1.72 3.10 7.54
N LEU A 246 -2.62 2.31 8.14
CA LEU A 246 -3.62 1.48 7.43
C LEU A 246 -4.79 2.28 6.82
N LEU A 247 -4.98 3.57 7.18
CA LEU A 247 -6.24 4.30 6.98
C LEU A 247 -6.32 5.27 5.80
N LYS A 248 -5.34 5.31 4.88
CA LYS A 248 -5.39 6.20 3.69
C LYS A 248 -5.16 5.49 2.36
N TRP A 249 -5.58 4.24 2.29
CA TRP A 249 -5.60 3.46 1.05
C TRP A 249 -7.05 3.12 0.76
N ARG A 250 -7.68 3.84 -0.18
CA ARG A 250 -8.73 3.36 -1.12
C ARG A 250 -9.67 4.49 -1.52
N ASP A 251 -9.74 4.72 -2.83
CA ASP A 251 -10.96 5.16 -3.49
C ASP A 251 -10.93 4.69 -4.95
N TRP A 252 -11.34 3.44 -5.18
CA TRP A 252 -11.60 2.88 -6.52
C TRP A 252 -12.71 1.83 -6.43
N GLU A 253 -13.60 1.82 -7.42
CA GLU A 253 -14.55 0.73 -7.67
C GLU A 253 -13.76 -0.59 -7.77
N SER A 254 -14.17 -1.62 -7.03
CA SER A 254 -13.51 -2.93 -7.07
C SER A 254 -14.09 -3.75 -8.22
N PRO A 255 -13.39 -3.86 -9.37
CA PRO A 255 -13.82 -4.77 -10.45
C PRO A 255 -13.87 -6.23 -9.98
N GLU A 256 -13.11 -6.58 -8.94
CA GLU A 256 -13.09 -7.89 -8.32
C GLU A 256 -14.42 -8.20 -7.62
N LEU A 257 -15.01 -7.24 -6.89
CA LEU A 257 -16.32 -7.42 -6.27
C LEU A 257 -17.41 -7.64 -7.32
N VAL A 258 -17.39 -6.86 -8.41
CA VAL A 258 -18.33 -7.02 -9.53
C VAL A 258 -18.21 -8.41 -10.14
N HIS A 259 -16.98 -8.87 -10.39
CA HIS A 259 -16.71 -10.18 -10.96
C HIS A 259 -17.12 -11.32 -10.02
N LEU A 260 -16.81 -11.22 -8.73
CA LEU A 260 -17.20 -12.20 -7.71
C LEU A 260 -18.71 -12.32 -7.58
N LEU A 261 -19.43 -11.20 -7.44
CA LEU A 261 -20.89 -11.20 -7.34
C LEU A 261 -21.54 -11.76 -8.61
N SER A 262 -20.99 -11.46 -9.79
CA SER A 262 -21.45 -12.06 -11.05
C SER A 262 -21.30 -13.57 -11.08
N ILE A 263 -20.18 -14.11 -10.57
CA ILE A 263 -19.96 -15.56 -10.52
C ILE A 263 -20.86 -16.20 -9.47
N PHE A 264 -20.96 -15.62 -8.29
CA PHE A 264 -21.80 -16.15 -7.21
C PHE A 264 -23.26 -16.23 -7.64
N SER A 265 -23.75 -15.16 -8.27
CA SER A 265 -25.12 -15.08 -8.80
C SER A 265 -25.37 -16.10 -9.91
N SER A 266 -24.44 -16.27 -10.86
CA SER A 266 -24.63 -17.19 -12.00
C SER A 266 -24.43 -18.67 -11.66
N LYS A 267 -23.59 -18.97 -10.66
CA LYS A 267 -23.27 -20.35 -10.23
C LYS A 267 -24.07 -20.81 -9.01
N GLY A 268 -24.81 -19.91 -8.36
CA GLY A 268 -25.61 -20.24 -7.19
C GLY A 268 -24.78 -20.60 -5.95
N TYR A 269 -23.63 -19.94 -5.73
CA TYR A 269 -22.72 -20.25 -4.61
C TYR A 269 -23.24 -19.75 -3.25
N ARG A 270 -24.34 -20.34 -2.79
CA ARG A 270 -25.11 -19.91 -1.62
C ARG A 270 -24.30 -19.78 -0.32
N ALA A 271 -23.47 -20.77 0.02
CA ALA A 271 -22.68 -20.72 1.26
C ALA A 271 -21.68 -19.54 1.27
N LYS A 272 -21.12 -19.18 0.10
CA LYS A 272 -20.21 -18.03 -0.03
C LYS A 272 -20.95 -16.71 0.05
N CYS A 273 -22.16 -16.65 -0.50
CA CYS A 273 -23.07 -15.52 -0.34
C CYS A 273 -23.48 -15.30 1.12
N MET A 274 -23.74 -16.37 1.87
CA MET A 274 -23.99 -16.30 3.32
C MET A 274 -22.79 -15.68 4.04
N PHE A 275 -21.59 -16.22 3.79
CA PHE A 275 -20.36 -15.69 4.39
C PHE A 275 -20.08 -14.23 4.00
N LEU A 276 -20.31 -13.85 2.74
CA LEU A 276 -20.18 -12.46 2.29
C LEU A 276 -21.17 -11.54 3.03
N LEU A 277 -22.40 -11.99 3.27
CA LEU A 277 -23.41 -11.22 4.00
C LEU A 277 -23.00 -11.05 5.48
N GLU A 278 -22.47 -12.08 6.14
CA GLU A 278 -21.94 -11.98 7.52
C GLU A 278 -20.77 -11.00 7.61
N VAL A 279 -19.86 -11.06 6.64
CA VAL A 279 -18.73 -10.15 6.54
C VAL A 279 -19.19 -8.71 6.41
N LEU A 280 -20.13 -8.45 5.50
CA LEU A 280 -20.66 -7.10 5.30
C LEU A 280 -21.40 -6.64 6.55
N ASP A 281 -22.24 -7.48 7.15
CA ASP A 281 -22.96 -7.17 8.39
C ASP A 281 -22.03 -6.73 9.52
N LYS A 282 -20.94 -7.48 9.72
CA LYS A 282 -19.98 -7.21 10.80
C LYS A 282 -19.17 -5.92 10.58
N LEU A 283 -18.88 -5.56 9.33
CA LEU A 283 -17.98 -4.46 9.00
C LEU A 283 -18.70 -3.21 8.46
N TRP A 284 -20.03 -3.27 8.28
CA TRP A 284 -20.76 -2.22 7.59
C TRP A 284 -20.63 -0.88 8.30
N ASP A 285 -21.02 -0.83 9.57
CA ASP A 285 -21.18 0.42 10.31
C ASP A 285 -19.85 1.17 10.47
N ASP A 286 -18.77 0.43 10.71
CA ASP A 286 -17.44 0.99 10.99
C ASP A 286 -16.61 1.26 9.73
N VAL A 287 -16.81 0.49 8.66
CA VAL A 287 -15.93 0.52 7.47
C VAL A 287 -16.68 0.95 6.21
N TYR A 288 -17.76 0.27 5.86
CA TYR A 288 -18.36 0.38 4.52
C TYR A 288 -19.48 1.42 4.40
N HIS A 289 -20.18 1.74 5.49
CA HIS A 289 -21.29 2.71 5.49
C HIS A 289 -20.85 4.07 4.92
N SER A 290 -19.63 4.52 5.26
CA SER A 290 -19.06 5.76 4.72
C SER A 290 -18.84 5.75 3.19
N GLN A 291 -18.72 4.56 2.59
CA GLN A 291 -18.50 4.33 1.17
C GLN A 291 -19.81 4.10 0.39
N ALA A 292 -20.96 4.05 1.08
CA ALA A 292 -22.25 3.79 0.44
C ALA A 292 -22.74 4.99 -0.41
N ILE A 293 -22.29 6.19 -0.07
CA ILE A 293 -22.69 7.44 -0.71
C ILE A 293 -21.45 8.12 -1.32
N SER A 294 -21.52 8.44 -2.61
CA SER A 294 -20.53 9.31 -3.27
C SER A 294 -21.09 10.72 -3.45
N LEU A 295 -20.22 11.72 -3.58
CA LEU A 295 -20.63 13.11 -3.80
C LEU A 295 -20.28 13.54 -5.22
N ILE A 296 -21.27 13.96 -6.01
CA ILE A 296 -21.03 14.70 -7.25
C ILE A 296 -20.89 16.18 -6.90
N ILE A 297 -19.81 16.80 -7.36
CA ILE A 297 -19.61 18.25 -7.26
C ILE A 297 -20.04 18.87 -8.58
N SER A 298 -21.07 19.70 -8.54
CA SER A 298 -21.52 20.48 -9.68
C SER A 298 -20.44 21.50 -10.08
N LYS A 299 -20.07 21.51 -11.37
CA LYS A 299 -19.04 22.40 -11.90
C LYS A 299 -19.47 23.87 -11.96
N SER A 300 -20.77 24.16 -11.93
CA SER A 300 -21.30 25.52 -12.09
C SER A 300 -21.41 26.29 -10.79
N ASP A 301 -21.70 25.62 -9.68
CA ASP A 301 -22.01 26.25 -8.39
C ASP A 301 -21.28 25.60 -7.20
N GLY A 302 -20.47 24.56 -7.43
CA GLY A 302 -19.74 23.84 -6.38
C GLY A 302 -20.64 23.04 -5.44
N THR A 303 -21.94 22.90 -5.76
CA THR A 303 -22.88 22.17 -4.90
C THR A 303 -22.54 20.69 -4.89
N LYS A 304 -22.54 20.09 -3.70
CA LYS A 304 -22.29 18.68 -3.49
C LYS A 304 -23.63 17.95 -3.44
N LYS A 305 -23.89 17.10 -4.43
CA LYS A 305 -25.09 16.25 -4.46
C LYS A 305 -24.71 14.82 -4.08
N PRO A 306 -25.32 14.22 -3.03
CA PRO A 306 -25.12 12.82 -2.72
C PRO A 306 -25.74 11.95 -3.80
N ILE A 307 -25.00 10.93 -4.21
CA ILE A 307 -25.41 9.86 -5.11
C ILE A 307 -25.07 8.51 -4.50
N VAL A 308 -25.81 7.49 -4.91
CA VAL A 308 -25.48 6.09 -4.61
C VAL A 308 -24.14 5.75 -5.27
N SER A 309 -23.19 5.23 -4.48
CA SER A 309 -21.85 4.89 -4.97
C SER A 309 -21.89 3.72 -5.97
N SER A 310 -20.84 3.58 -6.79
CA SER A 310 -20.70 2.43 -7.71
C SER A 310 -20.66 1.10 -6.95
N PHE A 311 -20.02 1.09 -5.78
CA PHE A 311 -20.03 -0.02 -4.82
C PHE A 311 -21.46 -0.44 -4.46
N MET A 312 -22.32 0.51 -4.08
CA MET A 312 -23.71 0.21 -3.74
C MET A 312 -24.52 -0.25 -4.94
N LYS A 313 -24.35 0.39 -6.10
CA LYS A 313 -25.01 -0.05 -7.34
C LYS A 313 -24.63 -1.48 -7.71
N CYS A 314 -23.38 -1.88 -7.46
CA CYS A 314 -22.94 -3.25 -7.67
C CYS A 314 -23.64 -4.23 -6.72
N ILE A 315 -23.58 -3.97 -5.41
CA ILE A 315 -24.16 -4.85 -4.39
C ILE A 315 -25.68 -5.00 -4.54
N GLN A 316 -26.38 -3.93 -4.92
CA GLN A 316 -27.83 -3.95 -5.13
C GLN A 316 -28.26 -4.65 -6.42
N LYS A 317 -27.39 -4.67 -7.45
CA LYS A 317 -27.73 -5.18 -8.77
C LYS A 317 -27.75 -6.71 -8.85
N PHE A 318 -26.81 -7.40 -8.19
CA PHE A 318 -26.67 -8.85 -8.35
C PHE A 318 -27.63 -9.62 -7.45
N SER A 319 -28.07 -10.79 -7.93
CA SER A 319 -28.83 -11.73 -7.10
C SER A 319 -27.85 -12.57 -6.29
N TRP A 320 -27.53 -12.12 -5.08
CA TRP A 320 -26.52 -12.76 -4.23
C TRP A 320 -26.99 -12.97 -2.79
N ILE A 321 -28.20 -12.54 -2.42
CA ILE A 321 -28.73 -12.71 -1.07
C ILE A 321 -29.43 -14.06 -0.94
N PRO A 322 -28.99 -14.93 -0.03
CA PRO A 322 -29.70 -16.17 0.29
C PRO A 322 -31.00 -15.87 1.03
N SER A 323 -32.09 -16.50 0.59
CA SER A 323 -33.40 -16.44 1.27
C SER A 323 -33.65 -17.69 2.12
N THR A 324 -34.34 -17.60 3.24
CA THR A 324 -34.79 -18.76 4.03
C THR A 324 -35.88 -19.58 3.33
N LEU A 325 -36.59 -18.99 2.36
CA LEU A 325 -37.72 -19.64 1.68
C LEU A 325 -37.29 -20.72 0.69
N ASP A 326 -36.16 -20.51 0.02
CA ASP A 326 -35.65 -21.39 -1.03
C ASP A 326 -34.11 -21.50 -1.00
N LYS A 327 -33.56 -22.29 -1.93
CA LYS A 327 -32.11 -22.45 -2.08
C LYS A 327 -31.51 -21.47 -3.10
N GLU A 328 -32.32 -20.58 -3.67
CA GLU A 328 -31.90 -19.64 -4.70
C GLU A 328 -31.25 -18.39 -4.09
N LEU A 329 -30.67 -17.59 -4.97
CA LEU A 329 -30.10 -16.29 -4.63
C LEU A 329 -30.98 -15.18 -5.22
N HIS A 330 -31.16 -14.13 -4.44
CA HIS A 330 -32.11 -13.06 -4.73
C HIS A 330 -31.41 -11.71 -4.70
N GLN A 331 -32.02 -10.71 -5.35
CA GLN A 331 -31.57 -9.34 -5.20
C GLN A 331 -31.91 -8.85 -3.78
N PRO A 332 -31.10 -7.97 -3.17
CA PRO A 332 -31.41 -7.46 -1.84
C PRO A 332 -32.81 -6.87 -1.72
N GLU A 333 -33.26 -6.12 -2.72
CA GLU A 333 -34.59 -5.49 -2.72
C GLU A 333 -35.77 -6.47 -2.78
N SER A 334 -35.54 -7.75 -3.11
CA SER A 334 -36.61 -8.75 -3.17
C SER A 334 -36.73 -9.60 -1.91
N VAL A 335 -35.85 -9.41 -0.92
CA VAL A 335 -35.77 -10.21 0.31
C VAL A 335 -36.14 -9.36 1.54
N PHE A 336 -36.79 -10.00 2.52
CA PHE A 336 -37.18 -9.32 3.75
C PHE A 336 -36.09 -9.35 4.82
N TYR A 337 -36.03 -8.27 5.58
CA TYR A 337 -35.33 -8.26 6.85
C TYR A 337 -36.10 -9.08 7.88
N ASP A 338 -35.42 -9.97 8.60
CA ASP A 338 -36.05 -10.80 9.62
C ASP A 338 -36.27 -9.99 10.91
N CYS A 339 -37.44 -9.37 11.02
CA CYS A 339 -37.86 -8.64 12.20
C CYS A 339 -39.28 -9.02 12.61
N GLU A 340 -39.61 -8.77 13.88
CA GLU A 340 -40.92 -9.11 14.47
C GLU A 340 -42.10 -8.56 13.65
N GLN A 341 -41.98 -7.33 13.12
CA GLN A 341 -43.02 -6.72 12.31
C GLN A 341 -43.31 -7.53 11.03
N VAL A 342 -42.27 -7.94 10.29
CA VAL A 342 -42.44 -8.75 9.09
C VAL A 342 -42.85 -10.19 9.45
N GLN A 343 -42.27 -10.77 10.49
CA GLN A 343 -42.63 -12.09 11.00
C GLN A 343 -44.09 -12.18 11.46
N SER A 344 -44.66 -11.11 12.02
CA SER A 344 -46.08 -11.09 12.41
C SER A 344 -47.04 -11.27 11.24
N ILE A 345 -46.59 -10.97 10.01
CA ILE A 345 -47.40 -11.06 8.78
C ILE A 345 -47.04 -12.33 7.98
N LEU A 346 -45.75 -12.56 7.74
CA LEU A 346 -45.27 -13.66 6.89
C LEU A 346 -44.94 -14.94 7.67
N GLY A 347 -44.91 -14.89 9.00
CA GLY A 347 -44.58 -16.03 9.87
C GLY A 347 -43.15 -16.55 9.68
N ILE A 348 -42.79 -17.59 10.43
CA ILE A 348 -41.41 -18.15 10.46
C ILE A 348 -40.89 -18.74 9.12
N LYS A 349 -41.71 -18.73 8.05
CA LYS A 349 -41.37 -19.29 6.73
C LYS A 349 -41.43 -18.24 5.60
N GLY A 350 -41.32 -16.96 5.92
CA GLY A 350 -41.17 -15.89 4.93
C GLY A 350 -39.82 -15.91 4.21
N PRO A 351 -39.67 -15.18 3.09
CA PRO A 351 -38.40 -15.04 2.37
C PRO A 351 -37.48 -14.03 3.07
N TYR A 352 -36.89 -14.47 4.17
CA TYR A 352 -35.98 -13.67 4.98
C TYR A 352 -34.54 -13.78 4.51
N ALA A 353 -33.77 -12.71 4.65
CA ALA A 353 -32.33 -12.72 4.39
C ALA A 353 -31.66 -13.70 5.36
N CYS A 354 -30.77 -14.53 4.82
CA CYS A 354 -30.06 -15.54 5.59
C CYS A 354 -28.56 -15.47 5.27
N PRO A 355 -27.67 -15.36 6.27
CA PRO A 355 -27.94 -15.35 7.71
C PRO A 355 -28.55 -14.03 8.22
N GLN A 356 -28.97 -14.02 9.49
CA GLN A 356 -29.61 -12.87 10.10
C GLN A 356 -28.65 -11.68 10.20
N VAL A 357 -29.15 -10.51 9.80
CA VAL A 357 -28.38 -9.27 9.70
C VAL A 357 -28.61 -8.39 10.93
N ASN A 358 -27.52 -7.92 11.55
CA ASN A 358 -27.58 -7.15 12.79
C ASN A 358 -27.48 -5.64 12.53
N SER A 359 -26.68 -5.24 11.54
CA SER A 359 -26.48 -3.85 11.14
C SER A 359 -27.75 -3.27 10.55
N LYS A 360 -28.35 -2.30 11.26
CA LYS A 360 -29.52 -1.56 10.77
C LYS A 360 -29.17 -0.64 9.61
N LEU A 361 -27.92 -0.18 9.54
CA LEU A 361 -27.43 0.64 8.43
C LEU A 361 -27.31 -0.20 7.15
N LEU A 362 -26.74 -1.42 7.24
CA LEU A 362 -26.67 -2.34 6.11
C LEU A 362 -28.05 -2.68 5.56
N VAL A 363 -28.99 -3.07 6.45
CA VAL A 363 -30.37 -3.39 6.08
C VAL A 363 -31.00 -2.27 5.25
N LYS A 364 -30.81 -1.02 5.69
CA LYS A 364 -31.32 0.18 5.02
C LYS A 364 -30.61 0.45 3.70
N ASP A 365 -29.28 0.44 3.69
CA ASP A 365 -28.48 0.85 2.54
C ASP A 365 -28.58 -0.15 1.39
N ILE A 366 -28.57 -1.44 1.70
CA ILE A 366 -28.67 -2.50 0.69
C ILE A 366 -30.09 -2.64 0.14
N GLY A 367 -31.09 -2.17 0.89
CA GLY A 367 -32.49 -2.08 0.45
C GLY A 367 -33.34 -3.29 0.80
N PHE A 368 -33.07 -4.00 1.90
CA PHE A 368 -33.98 -5.07 2.35
C PHE A 368 -35.38 -4.54 2.64
N LYS A 369 -36.39 -5.36 2.34
CA LYS A 369 -37.78 -5.04 2.69
C LYS A 369 -37.97 -5.14 4.21
N VAL A 370 -38.36 -4.03 4.82
CA VAL A 370 -38.67 -3.96 6.26
C VAL A 370 -40.17 -3.90 6.55
N GLU A 371 -40.99 -3.75 5.51
CA GLU A 371 -42.44 -3.71 5.57
C GLU A 371 -43.02 -4.64 4.50
N VAL A 372 -44.18 -5.26 4.79
CA VAL A 372 -44.85 -6.20 3.89
C VAL A 372 -46.01 -5.49 3.20
N SER A 373 -45.94 -5.35 1.88
CA SER A 373 -47.08 -4.88 1.09
C SER A 373 -48.09 -6.00 0.82
N ILE A 374 -49.28 -5.63 0.34
CA ILE A 374 -50.30 -6.61 -0.05
C ILE A 374 -49.79 -7.48 -1.22
N ASP A 375 -49.10 -6.87 -2.19
CA ASP A 375 -48.54 -7.61 -3.34
C ASP A 375 -47.48 -8.62 -2.88
N ASP A 376 -46.65 -8.24 -1.91
CA ASP A 376 -45.67 -9.15 -1.32
C ASP A 376 -46.34 -10.34 -0.62
N ALA A 377 -47.36 -10.09 0.20
CA ALA A 377 -48.08 -11.15 0.90
C ALA A 377 -48.74 -12.13 -0.08
N VAL A 378 -49.33 -11.62 -1.17
CA VAL A 378 -49.92 -12.46 -2.23
C VAL A 378 -48.86 -13.29 -2.94
N GLU A 379 -47.69 -12.72 -3.23
CA GLU A 379 -46.62 -13.45 -3.91
C GLU A 379 -46.02 -14.55 -3.04
N VAL A 380 -45.80 -14.30 -1.75
CA VAL A 380 -45.37 -15.32 -0.79
C VAL A 380 -46.39 -16.46 -0.71
N LEU A 381 -47.69 -16.14 -0.66
CA LEU A 381 -48.75 -17.15 -0.65
C LEU A 381 -48.75 -18.01 -1.93
N ARG A 382 -48.47 -17.41 -3.09
CA ARG A 382 -48.34 -18.16 -4.36
C ARG A 382 -47.17 -19.14 -4.29
N GLN A 383 -46.02 -18.69 -3.79
CA GLN A 383 -44.83 -19.54 -3.66
C GLN A 383 -45.06 -20.70 -2.68
N TRP A 384 -45.73 -20.46 -1.55
CA TRP A 384 -46.10 -21.52 -0.60
C TRP A 384 -47.08 -22.54 -1.17
N ARG A 385 -48.01 -22.11 -2.02
CA ARG A 385 -48.91 -23.03 -2.71
C ARG A 385 -48.15 -24.02 -3.60
N VAL A 386 -47.08 -23.57 -4.25
CA VAL A 386 -46.28 -24.37 -5.18
C VAL A 386 -45.31 -25.31 -4.44
N SER A 387 -44.85 -24.92 -3.23
CA SER A 387 -43.85 -25.69 -2.46
C SER A 387 -44.39 -26.94 -1.73
N GLY A 388 -45.69 -27.25 -1.85
CA GLY A 388 -46.26 -28.56 -1.52
C GLY A 388 -46.33 -28.94 -0.03
N SER A 389 -45.95 -28.05 0.90
CA SER A 389 -46.10 -28.33 2.33
C SER A 389 -47.57 -28.23 2.75
N PRO A 390 -48.13 -29.20 3.49
CA PRO A 390 -49.55 -29.18 3.84
C PRO A 390 -49.85 -27.98 4.73
N PHE A 391 -50.83 -27.18 4.31
CA PHE A 391 -51.39 -25.99 4.98
C PHE A 391 -51.70 -26.19 6.47
N VAL A 392 -51.88 -27.44 6.91
CA VAL A 392 -52.15 -27.83 8.30
C VAL A 392 -50.97 -27.54 9.25
N GLY A 393 -49.72 -27.68 8.78
CA GLY A 393 -48.55 -27.36 9.61
C GLY A 393 -48.37 -25.85 9.89
N TRP A 394 -48.93 -25.01 9.02
CA TRP A 394 -48.82 -23.55 9.08
C TRP A 394 -49.73 -22.93 10.15
N LEU A 395 -50.99 -23.37 10.25
CA LEU A 395 -51.89 -22.93 11.32
C LEU A 395 -51.36 -23.30 12.70
N SER A 396 -50.75 -24.49 12.84
CA SER A 396 -50.14 -24.90 14.11
C SER A 396 -48.94 -24.04 14.52
N SER A 397 -48.11 -23.58 13.58
CA SER A 397 -46.94 -22.74 13.88
C SER A 397 -47.29 -21.27 14.14
N LEU A 398 -48.38 -20.76 13.54
CA LEU A 398 -48.92 -19.42 13.84
C LEU A 398 -49.62 -19.35 15.20
N LEU A 399 -50.20 -20.45 15.65
CA LEU A 399 -50.94 -20.53 16.92
C LEU A 399 -50.04 -20.93 18.11
N ASN A 400 -48.88 -21.53 17.89
CA ASN A 400 -47.91 -21.91 18.93
C ASN A 400 -46.46 -21.52 18.55
N PRO A 401 -45.98 -20.33 18.96
CA PRO A 401 -44.61 -19.89 18.69
C PRO A 401 -43.53 -20.63 19.49
N HIS A 402 -43.89 -21.48 20.46
CA HIS A 402 -42.93 -22.07 21.41
C HIS A 402 -42.30 -23.42 21.03
N ASP A 403 -42.77 -24.09 19.97
CA ASP A 403 -42.37 -25.49 19.70
C ASP A 403 -41.29 -25.70 18.63
N ASN A 404 -40.63 -24.65 18.13
CA ASN A 404 -39.61 -24.79 17.07
C ASN A 404 -38.24 -24.18 17.42
N TYR A 405 -37.78 -24.37 18.66
CA TYR A 405 -36.34 -24.41 18.89
C TYR A 405 -35.84 -25.80 18.48
N MET A 406 -35.17 -25.83 17.33
CA MET A 406 -34.17 -26.81 16.88
C MET A 406 -34.04 -28.07 17.76
N LYS A 407 -34.48 -29.22 17.24
CA LYS A 407 -33.80 -30.47 17.58
C LYS A 407 -32.42 -30.41 16.94
N GLU A 408 -31.43 -30.01 17.73
CA GLU A 408 -30.08 -30.55 17.61
C GLU A 408 -30.20 -32.07 17.62
N ASP A 409 -30.12 -32.71 16.46
CA ASP A 409 -29.75 -34.13 16.30
C ASP A 409 -29.80 -34.46 14.80
N GLU A 410 -28.72 -34.12 14.08
CA GLU A 410 -28.23 -34.88 12.92
C GLU A 410 -26.84 -34.34 12.49
N PHE A 411 -25.90 -34.32 13.44
CA PHE A 411 -24.47 -34.47 13.11
C PHE A 411 -24.12 -35.96 13.25
N SER A 412 -24.47 -36.74 12.24
CA SER A 412 -23.94 -38.09 12.05
C SER A 412 -24.12 -38.55 10.61
N PHE A 413 -23.05 -38.42 9.83
CA PHE A 413 -22.38 -39.48 9.04
C PHE A 413 -21.75 -38.96 7.74
N LEU A 414 -20.42 -39.15 7.68
CA LEU A 414 -19.43 -39.07 6.59
C LEU A 414 -18.95 -37.69 6.11
#